data_AF-B5D2W5-F1
#
_entry.id   AF-B5D2W5-F1
#
_cell.length_a   1.000
_cell.length_b   1.000
_cell.length_c   1.000
_cell.angle_alpha   90.00
_cell.angle_beta   90.00
_cell.angle_gamma   90.00
#
_symmetry.space_group_name_H-M   'P 1'
#
loop_
_entity.id
_entity.type
_entity.pdbx_description
1 polymer ?
#
loop_
_entity_poly.entity_id
_entity_poly.type
_entity_poly.pdbx_seq_one_letter_code
_entity_poly.pdbx_strand_id
1 'polypeptide(L)'
;MYYFCSQIIDWMNLFATTIIDWYKENKRDLPWRDTKDPYKIWISEIILQQTRVVQGYDYYCRFMEHFPDVETLAKASEDEVMKCWQGLGYYSRARNLHEAARTIAEKGAFPVRYEEVRALKGVGDYTAAAICSFAYDMPYAVVDGNVYRVLSRWLGVEEPIDTGAGKKLYASLADEMMDKSRPALYNQAIMDFGALQCVPSSPSCLFCPLSDSCVALQKNLVDKLPWKARKTKVLDRYFSYIYVRAGVHTFIKRRDAGDIWQNLYEFPLIETEQEVGEEEIFSLPAFRELVGDRSIRMFRVVSPEVKHVLSHRVIHARCYEVELAEEDAVLSGFQRVLIDDLHKFPVSRLISRFFSLLLKPNYKK
;
A
#
# COMPACT_ATOMS: atom_id res chain seq x y z
N MET A 1 18.28 -9.56 43.28
CA MET A 1 17.14 -9.85 42.37
C MET A 1 16.08 -8.76 42.39
N TYR A 2 15.60 -8.32 43.58
CA TYR A 2 14.65 -7.20 43.70
C TYR A 2 15.16 -5.85 43.16
N TYR A 3 16.43 -5.50 43.38
CA TYR A 3 17.03 -4.22 42.91
C TYR A 3 17.19 -4.13 41.38
N PHE A 4 17.47 -5.24 40.71
CA PHE A 4 17.55 -5.31 39.24
C PHE A 4 16.14 -5.26 38.62
N CYS A 5 15.16 -5.89 39.27
CA CYS A 5 13.77 -5.87 38.82
C CYS A 5 13.14 -4.48 38.96
N SER A 6 13.43 -3.74 40.04
CA SER A 6 12.96 -2.36 40.21
C SER A 6 13.58 -1.40 39.20
N GLN A 7 14.88 -1.51 38.93
CA GLN A 7 15.55 -0.67 37.92
C GLN A 7 15.00 -0.91 36.50
N ILE A 8 14.68 -2.15 36.15
CA ILE A 8 14.08 -2.49 34.86
C ILE A 8 12.67 -1.89 34.73
N ILE A 9 11.84 -2.00 35.78
CA ILE A 9 10.49 -1.40 35.81
C ILE A 9 10.56 0.13 35.71
N ASP A 10 11.50 0.77 36.40
CA ASP A 10 11.70 2.22 36.35
C ASP A 10 12.14 2.68 34.94
N TRP A 11 13.01 1.93 34.27
CA TRP A 11 13.44 2.20 32.89
C TRP A 11 12.31 2.04 31.87
N MET A 12 11.48 1.01 32.00
CA MET A 12 10.32 0.78 31.13
C MET A 12 9.29 1.90 31.26
N ASN A 13 8.97 2.27 32.51
CA ASN A 13 8.05 3.37 32.79
C ASN A 13 8.58 4.70 32.27
N LEU A 14 9.90 4.94 32.37
CA LEU A 14 10.53 6.15 31.84
C LEU A 14 10.47 6.24 30.31
N PHE A 15 10.75 5.15 29.60
CA PHE A 15 10.67 5.11 28.14
C PHE A 15 9.26 5.42 27.63
N ALA A 16 8.25 4.70 28.14
CA ALA A 16 6.87 4.90 27.74
C ALA A 16 6.38 6.32 28.07
N THR A 17 6.69 6.82 29.26
CA THR A 17 6.31 8.18 29.68
C THR A 17 6.96 9.24 28.80
N THR A 18 8.25 9.11 28.50
CA THR A 18 8.99 10.05 27.65
C THR A 18 8.40 10.13 26.24
N ILE A 19 8.04 8.98 25.65
CA ILE A 19 7.41 8.93 24.32
C ILE A 19 6.00 9.54 24.35
N ILE A 20 5.22 9.25 25.40
CA ILE A 20 3.87 9.80 25.56
C ILE A 20 3.92 11.32 25.74
N ASP A 21 4.86 11.83 26.53
CA ASP A 21 5.01 13.28 26.75
C ASP A 21 5.46 13.98 25.47
N TRP A 22 6.42 13.41 24.73
CA TRP A 22 6.78 13.90 23.40
C TRP A 22 5.56 13.91 22.46
N TYR A 23 4.71 12.89 22.51
CA TYR A 23 3.51 12.80 21.66
C TYR A 23 2.49 13.89 21.97
N LYS A 24 2.32 14.30 23.24
CA LYS A 24 1.37 15.37 23.60
C LYS A 24 1.67 16.69 22.87
N GLU A 25 2.95 16.98 22.65
CA GLU A 25 3.42 18.21 22.02
C GLU A 25 3.54 18.07 20.48
N ASN A 26 3.78 16.85 19.98
CA ASN A 26 4.18 16.63 18.58
C ASN A 26 3.19 15.77 17.77
N LYS A 27 2.07 15.33 18.36
CA LYS A 27 1.10 14.48 17.66
C LYS A 27 0.57 15.14 16.40
N ARG A 28 0.32 14.32 15.39
CA ARG A 28 -0.40 14.75 14.19
C ARG A 28 -1.90 14.70 14.41
N ASP A 29 -2.59 15.72 13.93
CA ASP A 29 -4.03 15.76 13.83
C ASP A 29 -4.50 14.90 12.64
N LEU A 30 -5.17 13.79 12.93
CA LEU A 30 -5.57 12.79 11.93
C LEU A 30 -6.97 12.28 12.28
N PRO A 31 -7.94 12.27 11.34
CA PRO A 31 -9.35 12.04 11.65
C PRO A 31 -9.64 10.64 12.22
N TRP A 32 -8.81 9.65 11.88
CA TRP A 32 -8.93 8.29 12.41
C TRP A 32 -8.37 8.11 13.82
N ARG A 33 -7.83 9.17 14.45
CA ARG A 33 -7.36 9.14 15.85
C ARG A 33 -8.39 9.68 16.85
N ASP A 34 -9.33 10.51 16.39
CA ASP A 34 -10.36 11.12 17.23
C ASP A 34 -11.65 10.28 17.26
N THR A 35 -11.50 8.96 17.17
CA THR A 35 -12.61 8.01 17.16
C THR A 35 -12.23 6.70 17.82
N LYS A 36 -13.23 6.00 18.36
CA LYS A 36 -13.16 4.61 18.83
C LYS A 36 -13.89 3.64 17.91
N ASP A 37 -14.40 4.14 16.78
CA ASP A 37 -15.09 3.34 15.78
C ASP A 37 -14.11 2.36 15.10
N PRO A 38 -14.27 1.04 15.30
CA PRO A 38 -13.35 0.04 14.77
C PRO A 38 -13.36 -0.02 13.25
N TYR A 39 -14.47 0.33 12.57
CA TYR A 39 -14.53 0.38 11.12
C TYR A 39 -13.61 1.49 10.60
N LYS A 40 -13.75 2.72 11.12
CA LYS A 40 -12.93 3.87 10.73
C LYS A 40 -11.44 3.64 10.97
N ILE A 41 -11.09 3.07 12.12
CA ILE A 41 -9.71 2.71 12.46
C ILE A 41 -9.19 1.63 11.50
N TRP A 42 -9.98 0.58 11.25
CA TRP A 42 -9.58 -0.47 10.33
C TRP A 42 -9.32 0.05 8.92
N ILE A 43 -10.19 0.92 8.37
CA ILE A 43 -9.98 1.54 7.06
C ILE A 43 -8.67 2.32 7.03
N SER A 44 -8.37 3.15 8.04
CA SER A 44 -7.11 3.90 8.06
C SER A 44 -5.90 2.98 8.15
N GLU A 45 -5.96 1.94 8.99
CA GLU A 45 -4.84 1.01 9.15
C GLU A 45 -4.53 0.26 7.86
N ILE A 46 -5.56 -0.19 7.11
CA ILE A 46 -5.34 -0.86 5.82
C ILE A 46 -4.83 0.14 4.76
N ILE A 47 -5.35 1.36 4.71
CA ILE A 47 -4.90 2.41 3.78
C ILE A 47 -3.43 2.77 4.04
N LEU A 48 -3.00 2.85 5.29
CA LEU A 48 -1.66 3.29 5.68
C LEU A 48 -0.58 2.20 5.59
N GLN A 49 -0.96 0.93 5.36
CA GLN A 49 0.02 -0.12 5.08
C GLN A 49 0.90 0.25 3.88
N GLN A 50 2.21 0.43 4.11
CA GLN A 50 3.19 0.81 3.09
C GLN A 50 2.82 2.09 2.32
N THR A 51 2.03 2.98 2.94
CA THR A 51 1.57 4.23 2.35
C THR A 51 1.89 5.37 3.31
N ARG A 52 2.45 6.48 2.79
CA ARG A 52 2.74 7.65 3.62
C ARG A 52 1.45 8.32 4.08
N VAL A 53 1.42 8.84 5.31
CA VAL A 53 0.23 9.49 5.88
C VAL A 53 -0.32 10.61 5.01
N VAL A 54 0.54 11.46 4.43
CA VAL A 54 0.10 12.55 3.52
C VAL A 54 -0.70 12.01 2.34
N GLN A 55 -0.26 10.91 1.73
CA GLN A 55 -1.01 10.27 0.63
C GLN A 55 -2.24 9.54 1.15
N GLY A 56 -2.13 8.85 2.28
CA GLY A 56 -3.23 8.08 2.87
C GLY A 56 -4.41 8.94 3.32
N TYR A 57 -4.15 10.18 3.75
CA TYR A 57 -5.18 11.10 4.26
C TYR A 57 -6.28 11.37 3.22
N ASP A 58 -5.91 11.80 2.01
CA ASP A 58 -6.88 12.12 0.95
C ASP A 58 -7.65 10.88 0.48
N TYR A 59 -7.01 9.70 0.53
CA TYR A 59 -7.69 8.44 0.22
C TYR A 59 -8.66 8.06 1.32
N TYR A 60 -8.26 8.18 2.58
CA TYR A 60 -9.14 7.91 3.72
C TYR A 60 -10.39 8.77 3.67
N CYS A 61 -10.25 10.09 3.49
CA CYS A 61 -11.39 11.00 3.48
C CYS A 61 -12.39 10.65 2.36
N ARG A 62 -11.90 10.47 1.12
CA ARG A 62 -12.76 10.07 -0.01
C ARG A 62 -13.38 8.69 0.17
N PHE A 63 -12.62 7.74 0.72
CA PHE A 63 -13.11 6.38 0.96
C PHE A 63 -14.21 6.37 2.02
N MET A 64 -14.05 7.15 3.11
CA MET A 64 -15.05 7.28 4.15
C MET A 64 -16.29 8.08 3.71
N GLU A 65 -16.14 9.03 2.79
CA GLU A 65 -17.27 9.73 2.18
C GLU A 65 -18.12 8.77 1.32
N HIS A 66 -17.47 7.89 0.56
CA HIS A 66 -18.16 6.95 -0.32
C HIS A 66 -18.67 5.69 0.41
N PHE A 67 -17.91 5.21 1.39
CA PHE A 67 -18.20 4.03 2.20
C PHE A 67 -18.18 4.40 3.70
N PRO A 68 -19.22 5.09 4.20
CA PRO A 68 -19.25 5.61 5.58
C PRO A 68 -19.34 4.51 6.65
N ASP A 69 -19.83 3.32 6.29
CA ASP A 69 -19.98 2.17 7.17
C ASP A 69 -19.68 0.85 6.45
N VAL A 70 -19.55 -0.21 7.24
CA VAL A 70 -19.20 -1.55 6.75
C VAL A 70 -20.26 -2.14 5.84
N GLU A 71 -21.54 -1.80 6.04
CA GLU A 71 -22.66 -2.28 5.22
C GLU A 71 -22.59 -1.73 3.81
N THR A 72 -22.28 -0.43 3.69
CA THR A 72 -22.12 0.25 2.41
C THR A 72 -20.91 -0.32 1.67
N LEU A 73 -19.78 -0.53 2.36
CA LEU A 73 -18.60 -1.15 1.76
C LEU A 73 -18.87 -2.60 1.33
N ALA A 74 -19.59 -3.39 2.12
CA ALA A 74 -19.86 -4.80 1.83
C ALA A 74 -20.77 -5.00 0.61
N LYS A 75 -21.73 -4.08 0.41
CA LYS A 75 -22.69 -4.09 -0.70
C LYS A 75 -22.11 -3.57 -2.02
N ALA A 76 -20.99 -2.85 -1.97
CA ALA A 76 -20.36 -2.30 -3.15
C ALA A 76 -19.90 -3.39 -4.13
N SER A 77 -19.86 -3.05 -5.41
CA SER A 77 -19.19 -3.89 -6.40
C SER A 77 -17.67 -3.85 -6.20
N GLU A 78 -16.97 -4.89 -6.66
CA GLU A 78 -15.51 -4.90 -6.58
C GLU A 78 -14.89 -3.73 -7.38
N ASP A 79 -15.47 -3.40 -8.52
CA ASP A 79 -14.98 -2.31 -9.38
C ASP A 79 -15.10 -0.95 -8.70
N GLU A 80 -16.19 -0.67 -7.98
CA GLU A 80 -16.35 0.57 -7.20
C GLU A 80 -15.28 0.70 -6.11
N VAL A 81 -15.02 -0.39 -5.37
CA VAL A 81 -13.98 -0.41 -4.33
C VAL A 81 -12.59 -0.22 -4.95
N MET A 82 -12.27 -0.94 -6.03
CA MET A 82 -11.00 -0.77 -6.74
C MET A 82 -10.85 0.64 -7.31
N LYS A 83 -11.96 1.25 -7.72
CA LYS A 83 -11.97 2.61 -8.27
C LYS A 83 -11.64 3.65 -7.21
N CYS A 84 -12.25 3.53 -6.03
CA CYS A 84 -11.90 4.37 -4.88
C CYS A 84 -10.44 4.16 -4.43
N TRP A 85 -9.91 2.95 -4.60
CA TRP A 85 -8.52 2.59 -4.29
C TRP A 85 -7.51 2.98 -5.38
N GLN A 86 -7.99 3.35 -6.57
CA GLN A 86 -7.15 3.58 -7.74
C GLN A 86 -6.07 4.62 -7.44
N GLY A 87 -4.81 4.22 -7.63
CA GLY A 87 -3.65 5.07 -7.40
C GLY A 87 -2.93 4.86 -6.06
N LEU A 88 -3.56 4.19 -5.09
CA LEU A 88 -2.93 3.91 -3.79
C LEU A 88 -1.91 2.77 -3.86
N GLY A 89 -2.07 1.84 -4.81
CA GLY A 89 -1.19 0.67 -4.96
C GLY A 89 -1.52 -0.45 -3.97
N TYR A 90 -0.82 -1.60 -4.12
CA TYR A 90 -1.07 -2.83 -3.36
C TYR A 90 -2.56 -3.22 -3.32
N TYR A 91 -3.16 -3.40 -4.50
CA TYR A 91 -4.61 -3.63 -4.68
C TYR A 91 -5.16 -4.89 -4.00
N SER A 92 -4.30 -5.83 -3.62
CA SER A 92 -4.70 -6.95 -2.75
C SER A 92 -5.24 -6.47 -1.40
N ARG A 93 -4.79 -5.32 -0.88
CA ARG A 93 -5.34 -4.70 0.33
C ARG A 93 -6.82 -4.36 0.16
N ALA A 94 -7.18 -3.69 -0.93
CA ALA A 94 -8.57 -3.34 -1.23
C ALA A 94 -9.46 -4.57 -1.39
N ARG A 95 -8.97 -5.61 -2.05
CA ARG A 95 -9.73 -6.87 -2.24
C ARG A 95 -9.96 -7.58 -0.92
N ASN A 96 -8.91 -7.73 -0.12
CA ASN A 96 -8.99 -8.35 1.19
C ASN A 96 -9.88 -7.53 2.14
N LEU A 97 -9.78 -6.21 2.09
CA LEU A 97 -10.63 -5.28 2.83
C LEU A 97 -12.10 -5.51 2.50
N HIS A 98 -12.45 -5.56 1.22
CA HIS A 98 -13.83 -5.76 0.77
C HIS A 98 -14.38 -7.13 1.19
N GLU A 99 -13.59 -8.20 1.07
CA GLU A 99 -13.99 -9.54 1.52
C GLU A 99 -14.17 -9.62 3.05
N ALA A 100 -13.30 -8.95 3.80
CA ALA A 100 -13.45 -8.82 5.24
C ALA A 100 -14.69 -7.97 5.60
N ALA A 101 -15.01 -6.92 4.86
CA ALA A 101 -16.20 -6.10 5.06
C ALA A 101 -17.48 -6.94 4.93
N ARG A 102 -17.55 -7.80 3.90
CA ARG A 102 -18.66 -8.75 3.72
C ARG A 102 -18.78 -9.72 4.88
N THR A 103 -17.67 -10.30 5.31
CA THR A 103 -17.64 -11.17 6.51
C THR A 103 -18.14 -10.45 7.77
N ILE A 104 -17.79 -9.16 7.94
CA ILE A 104 -18.23 -8.36 9.10
C ILE A 104 -19.74 -8.06 9.00
N ALA A 105 -20.22 -7.63 7.84
CA ALA A 105 -21.63 -7.32 7.60
C ALA A 105 -22.52 -8.56 7.79
N GLU A 106 -22.09 -9.73 7.30
CA GLU A 106 -22.79 -11.01 7.51
C GLU A 106 -22.91 -11.37 9.00
N LYS A 107 -21.91 -11.02 9.81
CA LYS A 107 -21.96 -11.20 11.27
C LYS A 107 -22.74 -10.11 12.00
N GLY A 108 -23.08 -9.01 11.33
CA GLY A 108 -23.84 -7.88 11.85
C GLY A 108 -23.07 -6.92 12.76
N ALA A 109 -21.79 -7.19 13.07
CA ALA A 109 -20.96 -6.34 13.91
C ALA A 109 -19.46 -6.57 13.68
N PHE A 110 -18.67 -5.52 13.91
CA PHE A 110 -17.21 -5.63 13.90
C PHE A 110 -16.73 -6.51 15.07
N PRO A 111 -15.79 -7.47 14.86
CA PRO A 111 -15.30 -8.32 15.94
C PRO A 111 -14.63 -7.53 17.05
N VAL A 112 -14.83 -7.99 18.29
CA VAL A 112 -14.32 -7.33 19.50
C VAL A 112 -13.21 -8.12 20.20
N ARG A 113 -12.91 -9.34 19.74
CA ARG A 113 -11.82 -10.16 20.27
C ARG A 113 -10.64 -10.17 19.31
N TYR A 114 -9.42 -10.16 19.85
CA TYR A 114 -8.19 -10.15 19.06
C TYR A 114 -8.15 -11.29 18.04
N GLU A 115 -8.50 -12.51 18.44
CA GLU A 115 -8.44 -13.67 17.55
C GLU A 115 -9.40 -13.53 16.36
N GLU A 116 -10.57 -12.92 16.59
CA GLU A 116 -11.60 -12.71 15.57
C GLU A 116 -11.22 -11.57 14.62
N VAL A 117 -10.69 -10.46 15.15
CA VAL A 117 -10.15 -9.35 14.35
C VAL A 117 -9.00 -9.86 13.49
N ARG A 118 -8.09 -10.66 14.08
CA ARG A 118 -6.93 -11.22 13.39
C ARG A 118 -7.28 -12.25 12.31
N ALA A 119 -8.43 -12.89 12.42
CA ALA A 119 -8.94 -13.83 11.43
C ALA A 119 -9.51 -13.14 10.18
N LEU A 120 -9.77 -11.82 10.21
CA LEU A 120 -10.22 -11.08 9.04
C LEU A 120 -9.16 -11.07 7.93
N LYS A 121 -9.62 -11.19 6.69
CA LYS A 121 -8.71 -11.23 5.54
C LYS A 121 -7.93 -9.93 5.41
N GLY A 122 -6.62 -10.04 5.19
CA GLY A 122 -5.72 -8.89 5.11
C GLY A 122 -5.36 -8.25 6.45
N VAL A 123 -5.87 -8.77 7.57
CA VAL A 123 -5.50 -8.33 8.92
C VAL A 123 -4.39 -9.23 9.47
N GLY A 124 -3.18 -8.67 9.56
CA GLY A 124 -2.03 -9.29 10.22
C GLY A 124 -1.92 -8.90 11.70
N ASP A 125 -0.87 -9.38 12.39
CA ASP A 125 -0.68 -9.16 13.83
C ASP A 125 -0.64 -7.65 14.18
N TYR A 126 0.08 -6.86 13.37
CA TYR A 126 0.13 -5.41 13.51
C TYR A 126 -1.28 -4.78 13.45
N THR A 127 -2.05 -5.07 12.39
CA THR A 127 -3.36 -4.44 12.19
C THR A 127 -4.36 -4.90 13.24
N ALA A 128 -4.31 -6.16 13.68
CA ALA A 128 -5.14 -6.65 14.78
C ALA A 128 -4.81 -5.93 16.09
N ALA A 129 -3.53 -5.80 16.44
CA ALA A 129 -3.08 -5.06 17.63
C ALA A 129 -3.48 -3.58 17.57
N ALA A 130 -3.32 -2.94 16.41
CA ALA A 130 -3.72 -1.56 16.18
C ALA A 130 -5.23 -1.37 16.41
N ILE A 131 -6.09 -2.16 15.75
CA ILE A 131 -7.53 -2.06 15.92
C ILE A 131 -7.94 -2.34 17.37
N CYS A 132 -7.45 -3.42 17.97
CA CYS A 132 -7.86 -3.81 19.33
C CYS A 132 -7.38 -2.80 20.38
N SER A 133 -6.17 -2.24 20.23
CA SER A 133 -5.71 -1.19 21.14
C SER A 133 -6.45 0.11 20.91
N PHE A 134 -6.61 0.59 19.67
CA PHE A 134 -7.21 1.89 19.42
C PHE A 134 -8.71 1.92 19.69
N ALA A 135 -9.47 0.92 19.22
CA ALA A 135 -10.92 0.87 19.38
C ALA A 135 -11.35 0.40 20.78
N TYR A 136 -10.63 -0.57 21.36
CA TYR A 136 -11.08 -1.28 22.56
C TYR A 136 -10.13 -1.17 23.76
N ASP A 137 -9.06 -0.37 23.66
CA ASP A 137 -8.03 -0.18 24.70
C ASP A 137 -7.42 -1.50 25.21
N MET A 138 -7.37 -2.52 24.34
CA MET A 138 -6.74 -3.80 24.67
C MET A 138 -5.21 -3.66 24.64
N PRO A 139 -4.49 -4.30 25.59
CA PRO A 139 -3.04 -4.16 25.72
C PRO A 139 -2.30 -5.04 24.72
N TYR A 140 -2.45 -4.75 23.42
CA TYR A 140 -1.68 -5.37 22.35
C TYR A 140 -0.73 -4.35 21.73
N ALA A 141 0.57 -4.60 21.84
CA ALA A 141 1.59 -3.71 21.29
C ALA A 141 1.62 -3.79 19.75
N VAL A 142 1.70 -2.63 19.10
CA VAL A 142 1.88 -2.57 17.64
C VAL A 142 3.36 -2.69 17.27
N VAL A 143 3.67 -3.45 16.23
CA VAL A 143 5.03 -3.56 15.69
C VAL A 143 5.02 -3.32 14.19
N ASP A 144 5.23 -2.07 13.80
CA ASP A 144 5.43 -1.64 12.41
C ASP A 144 6.90 -1.27 12.14
N GLY A 145 7.19 -0.81 10.92
CA GLY A 145 8.55 -0.37 10.56
C GLY A 145 9.07 0.80 11.40
N ASN A 146 8.20 1.61 12.00
CA ASN A 146 8.57 2.68 12.92
C ASN A 146 8.98 2.11 14.28
N VAL A 147 8.17 1.23 14.85
CA VAL A 147 8.45 0.57 16.14
C VAL A 147 9.71 -0.29 16.06
N TYR A 148 9.87 -1.11 15.02
CA TYR A 148 11.12 -1.86 14.78
C TYR A 148 12.34 -0.94 14.84
N ARG A 149 12.28 0.23 14.22
CA ARG A 149 13.38 1.19 14.17
C ARG A 149 13.62 1.87 15.51
N VAL A 150 12.57 2.29 16.20
CA VAL A 150 12.70 2.93 17.53
C VAL A 150 13.31 1.94 18.52
N LEU A 151 12.74 0.74 18.63
CA LEU A 151 13.21 -0.27 19.58
C LEU A 151 14.61 -0.77 19.24
N SER A 152 14.91 -1.03 17.96
CA SER A 152 16.26 -1.46 17.55
C SER A 152 17.31 -0.43 17.92
N ARG A 153 17.05 0.86 17.65
CA ARG A 153 18.01 1.93 17.94
C ARG A 153 18.13 2.20 19.43
N TRP A 154 17.01 2.31 20.14
CA TRP A 154 17.02 2.65 21.55
C TRP A 154 17.70 1.57 22.38
N LEU A 155 17.35 0.29 22.16
CA LEU A 155 17.95 -0.86 22.86
C LEU A 155 19.30 -1.32 22.25
N GLY A 156 19.64 -0.88 21.04
CA GLY A 156 20.83 -1.35 20.31
C GLY A 156 20.73 -2.80 19.86
N VAL A 157 19.53 -3.27 19.52
CA VAL A 157 19.27 -4.66 19.09
C VAL A 157 19.70 -4.84 17.64
N GLU A 158 20.65 -5.74 17.40
CA GLU A 158 21.19 -6.01 16.08
C GLU A 158 20.51 -7.18 15.33
N GLU A 159 19.62 -7.91 16.01
CA GLU A 159 18.84 -9.00 15.38
C GLU A 159 18.03 -8.46 14.18
N PRO A 160 18.17 -9.05 12.98
CA PRO A 160 17.48 -8.57 11.79
C PRO A 160 15.94 -8.66 11.91
N ILE A 161 15.26 -7.59 11.55
CA ILE A 161 13.80 -7.45 11.75
C ILE A 161 12.95 -8.32 10.82
N ASP A 162 13.56 -8.87 9.77
CA ASP A 162 12.91 -9.63 8.70
C ASP A 162 13.14 -11.15 8.81
N THR A 163 13.71 -11.63 9.92
CA THR A 163 13.82 -13.06 10.28
C THR A 163 12.67 -13.50 11.18
N GLY A 164 12.46 -14.81 11.30
CA GLY A 164 11.47 -15.35 12.26
C GLY A 164 11.86 -15.10 13.72
N ALA A 165 13.16 -15.11 14.04
CA ALA A 165 13.68 -14.81 15.37
C ALA A 165 13.50 -13.33 15.70
N GLY A 166 13.87 -12.43 14.79
CA GLY A 166 13.67 -10.98 14.95
C GLY A 166 12.21 -10.63 15.19
N LYS A 167 11.27 -11.11 14.36
CA LYS A 167 9.84 -10.84 14.58
C LYS A 167 9.35 -11.23 15.97
N LYS A 168 9.79 -12.38 16.50
CA LYS A 168 9.44 -12.82 17.86
C LYS A 168 10.07 -11.91 18.92
N LEU A 169 11.35 -11.59 18.77
CA LEU A 169 12.07 -10.72 19.70
C LEU A 169 11.42 -9.34 19.80
N TYR A 170 11.17 -8.67 18.67
CA TYR A 170 10.58 -7.33 18.70
C TYR A 170 9.12 -7.33 19.16
N ALA A 171 8.36 -8.41 18.93
CA ALA A 171 7.04 -8.57 19.53
C ALA A 171 7.12 -8.63 21.07
N SER A 172 8.05 -9.41 21.63
CA SER A 172 8.29 -9.45 23.08
C SER A 172 8.74 -8.10 23.63
N LEU A 173 9.72 -7.45 22.99
CA LEU A 173 10.21 -6.13 23.41
C LEU A 173 9.11 -5.08 23.37
N ALA A 174 8.27 -5.08 22.34
CA ALA A 174 7.17 -4.13 22.23
C ALA A 174 6.11 -4.35 23.33
N ASP A 175 5.78 -5.60 23.67
CA ASP A 175 4.86 -5.90 24.78
C ASP A 175 5.43 -5.49 26.13
N GLU A 176 6.72 -5.72 26.35
CA GLU A 176 7.41 -5.33 27.57
C GLU A 176 7.43 -3.79 27.72
N MET A 177 7.79 -3.05 26.67
CA MET A 177 7.93 -1.59 26.76
C MET A 177 6.61 -0.82 26.80
N MET A 178 5.49 -1.47 26.52
CA MET A 178 4.19 -0.83 26.42
C MET A 178 3.62 -0.39 27.77
N ASP A 179 3.08 0.83 27.82
CA ASP A 179 2.17 1.24 28.90
C ASP A 179 0.83 0.49 28.76
N LYS A 180 0.70 -0.62 29.48
CA LYS A 180 -0.49 -1.47 29.48
C LYS A 180 -1.74 -0.79 30.05
N SER A 181 -1.59 0.33 30.77
CA SER A 181 -2.73 1.11 31.28
C SER A 181 -3.32 2.05 30.23
N ARG A 182 -2.52 2.45 29.24
CA ARG A 182 -2.91 3.36 28.16
C ARG A 182 -2.40 2.87 26.80
N PRO A 183 -2.76 1.65 26.36
CA PRO A 183 -2.15 1.01 25.20
C PRO A 183 -2.40 1.77 23.90
N ALA A 184 -3.61 2.31 23.70
CA ALA A 184 -3.93 3.12 22.53
C ALA A 184 -3.01 4.35 22.40
N LEU A 185 -2.84 5.08 23.50
CA LEU A 185 -2.02 6.28 23.56
C LEU A 185 -0.55 5.95 23.30
N TYR A 186 -0.02 4.92 23.98
CA TYR A 186 1.35 4.48 23.80
C TYR A 186 1.64 4.03 22.36
N ASN A 187 0.78 3.18 21.79
CA ASN A 187 0.95 2.67 20.42
C ASN A 187 0.95 3.81 19.39
N GLN A 188 0.04 4.79 19.50
CA GLN A 188 0.06 5.97 18.63
C GLN A 188 1.33 6.80 18.83
N ALA A 189 1.76 6.98 20.09
CA ALA A 189 2.92 7.77 20.44
C ALA A 189 4.23 7.19 19.89
N ILE A 190 4.49 5.89 20.05
CA ILE A 190 5.71 5.26 19.52
C ILE A 190 5.74 5.23 17.99
N MET A 191 4.59 5.05 17.34
CA MET A 191 4.49 5.12 15.88
C MET A 191 4.82 6.53 15.36
N ASP A 192 4.28 7.58 15.98
CA ASP A 192 4.59 8.97 15.63
C ASP A 192 6.03 9.35 15.95
N PHE A 193 6.54 8.88 17.08
CA PHE A 193 7.92 9.08 17.48
C PHE A 193 8.87 8.52 16.41
N GLY A 194 8.62 7.29 15.94
CA GLY A 194 9.38 6.75 14.81
C GLY A 194 9.17 7.55 13.53
N ALA A 195 7.95 7.97 13.23
CA ALA A 195 7.62 8.67 11.99
C ALA A 195 8.19 10.10 11.89
N LEU A 196 8.37 10.81 13.01
CA LEU A 196 8.73 12.23 13.02
C LEU A 196 10.08 12.52 13.70
N GLN A 197 10.41 11.81 14.79
CA GLN A 197 11.64 12.04 15.57
C GLN A 197 12.75 11.07 15.15
N CYS A 198 12.52 9.77 15.30
CA CYS A 198 13.48 8.71 14.99
C CYS A 198 13.29 8.23 13.54
N VAL A 199 13.41 9.14 12.56
CA VAL A 199 13.21 8.85 11.13
C VAL A 199 14.30 7.95 10.53
N PRO A 200 14.06 7.28 9.38
CA PRO A 200 15.02 6.34 8.79
C PRO A 200 16.40 6.92 8.51
N SER A 201 16.47 8.15 8.00
CA SER A 201 17.71 8.82 7.61
C SER A 201 17.79 10.18 8.28
N SER A 202 18.97 10.53 8.79
CA SER A 202 19.25 11.80 9.46
C SER A 202 18.25 12.18 10.56
N PRO A 203 17.95 11.28 11.52
CA PRO A 203 17.09 11.62 12.65
C PRO A 203 17.68 12.76 13.49
N SER A 204 16.82 13.60 14.06
CA SER A 204 17.21 14.74 14.89
C SER A 204 17.64 14.30 16.29
N CYS A 205 18.64 13.41 16.39
CA CYS A 205 19.11 12.79 17.64
C CYS A 205 19.53 13.81 18.71
N LEU A 206 20.03 14.98 18.30
CA LEU A 206 20.41 16.07 19.22
C LEU A 206 19.22 16.61 20.03
N PHE A 207 18.01 16.57 19.45
CA PHE A 207 16.77 17.04 20.08
C PHE A 207 15.86 15.86 20.51
N CYS A 208 16.39 14.64 20.45
CA CYS A 208 15.64 13.45 20.80
C CYS A 208 15.55 13.33 22.33
N PRO A 209 14.37 13.23 22.94
CA PRO A 209 14.24 13.10 24.39
C PRO A 209 14.79 11.77 24.92
N LEU A 210 15.09 10.82 24.04
CA LEU A 210 15.72 9.53 24.37
C LEU A 210 17.24 9.53 24.10
N SER A 211 17.86 10.66 23.75
CA SER A 211 19.28 10.73 23.33
C SER A 211 20.22 10.09 24.36
N ASP A 212 20.01 10.41 25.63
CA ASP A 212 20.94 10.06 26.71
C ASP A 212 20.92 8.56 27.02
N SER A 213 19.80 7.89 26.74
CA SER A 213 19.61 6.45 26.95
C SER A 213 19.65 5.62 25.66
N CYS A 214 19.80 6.24 24.49
CA CYS A 214 19.78 5.55 23.20
C CYS A 214 21.10 4.83 22.92
N VAL A 215 21.09 3.50 22.99
CA VAL A 215 22.29 2.66 22.78
C VAL A 215 22.87 2.85 21.38
N ALA A 216 22.04 2.96 20.34
CA ALA A 216 22.55 3.16 18.98
C ALA A 216 23.20 4.52 18.79
N LEU A 217 22.77 5.57 19.49
CA LEU A 217 23.43 6.88 19.45
C LEU A 217 24.82 6.78 20.09
N GLN A 218 24.89 6.21 21.30
CA GLN A 218 26.15 6.02 22.03
C GLN A 218 27.16 5.16 21.25
N LYS A 219 26.69 4.16 20.49
CA LYS A 219 27.53 3.24 19.71
C LYS A 219 27.70 3.62 18.24
N ASN A 220 27.20 4.78 17.79
CA ASN A 220 27.22 5.18 16.37
C ASN A 220 26.59 4.14 15.41
N LEU A 221 25.47 3.55 15.81
CA LEU A 221 24.70 2.55 15.04
C LEU A 221 23.38 3.07 14.47
N VAL A 222 23.04 4.35 14.67
CA VAL A 222 21.74 4.94 14.25
C VAL A 222 21.45 4.71 12.77
N ASP A 223 22.42 4.93 11.88
CA ASP A 223 22.23 4.76 10.43
C ASP A 223 22.28 3.29 9.96
N LYS A 224 22.67 2.37 10.85
CA LYS A 224 22.73 0.92 10.56
C LYS A 224 21.48 0.19 11.01
N LEU A 225 20.83 0.67 12.08
CA LEU A 225 19.67 0.03 12.69
C LEU A 225 18.35 0.63 12.18
N PRO A 226 17.32 -0.20 11.93
CA PRO A 226 17.29 -1.66 12.11
C PRO A 226 17.99 -2.43 10.99
N TRP A 227 18.61 -3.57 11.31
CA TRP A 227 19.15 -4.48 10.31
C TRP A 227 18.06 -5.26 9.57
N LYS A 228 18.32 -5.54 8.29
CA LYS A 228 17.53 -6.47 7.46
C LYS A 228 18.47 -7.49 6.82
N ALA A 229 18.18 -8.78 6.98
CA ALA A 229 18.98 -9.86 6.43
C ALA A 229 18.71 -10.07 4.93
N ARG A 230 17.50 -9.76 4.45
CA ARG A 230 17.06 -10.07 3.09
C ARG A 230 16.99 -8.81 2.24
N LYS A 231 17.54 -8.90 1.03
CA LYS A 231 17.26 -7.95 -0.06
C LYS A 231 16.15 -8.51 -0.94
N THR A 232 15.18 -7.68 -1.28
CA THR A 232 14.11 -8.07 -2.22
C THR A 232 14.72 -8.16 -3.62
N LYS A 233 14.60 -9.31 -4.28
CA LYS A 233 14.99 -9.45 -5.69
C LYS A 233 13.98 -8.65 -6.54
N VAL A 234 14.50 -7.76 -7.37
CA VAL A 234 13.71 -6.97 -8.33
C VAL A 234 13.95 -7.56 -9.71
N LEU A 235 12.88 -7.76 -10.47
CA LEU A 235 12.92 -8.36 -11.80
C LEU A 235 12.25 -7.44 -12.82
N ASP A 236 12.85 -7.32 -14.00
CA ASP A 236 12.31 -6.51 -15.09
C ASP A 236 11.20 -7.24 -15.84
N ARG A 237 10.26 -6.47 -16.40
CA ARG A 237 9.20 -6.91 -17.32
C ARG A 237 9.06 -5.87 -18.43
N TYR A 238 8.85 -6.33 -19.67
CA TYR A 238 8.77 -5.45 -20.84
C TYR A 238 7.37 -5.51 -21.45
N PHE A 239 6.64 -4.40 -21.36
CA PHE A 239 5.23 -4.29 -21.70
C PHE A 239 5.03 -3.38 -22.90
N SER A 240 4.34 -3.87 -23.93
CA SER A 240 3.83 -3.06 -25.03
C SER A 240 2.32 -3.02 -24.97
N TYR A 241 1.77 -1.89 -24.51
CA TYR A 241 0.32 -1.66 -24.47
C TYR A 241 -0.18 -1.11 -25.81
N ILE A 242 -1.22 -1.73 -26.35
CA ILE A 242 -1.84 -1.33 -27.61
C ILE A 242 -3.23 -0.76 -27.31
N TYR A 243 -3.37 0.55 -27.36
CA TYR A 243 -4.65 1.23 -27.34
C TYR A 243 -5.32 1.08 -28.72
N VAL A 244 -6.25 0.14 -28.84
CA VAL A 244 -6.97 -0.09 -30.09
C VAL A 244 -8.23 0.78 -30.13
N ARG A 245 -8.39 1.57 -31.20
CA ARG A 245 -9.56 2.40 -31.48
C ARG A 245 -10.33 1.84 -32.68
N ALA A 246 -11.63 1.68 -32.51
CA ALA A 246 -12.57 1.31 -33.58
C ALA A 246 -13.78 2.25 -33.49
N GLY A 247 -13.77 3.31 -34.30
CA GLY A 247 -14.74 4.41 -34.18
C GLY A 247 -14.69 5.05 -32.78
N VAL A 248 -15.85 5.12 -32.12
CA VAL A 248 -16.00 5.66 -30.75
C VAL A 248 -15.72 4.63 -29.64
N HIS A 249 -15.22 3.44 -30.00
CA HIS A 249 -14.97 2.35 -29.07
C HIS A 249 -13.48 2.05 -28.92
N THR A 250 -13.16 1.43 -27.79
CA THR A 250 -11.86 0.83 -27.49
C THR A 250 -12.03 -0.51 -26.78
N PHE A 251 -10.92 -1.18 -26.52
CA PHE A 251 -10.88 -2.54 -26.00
C PHE A 251 -10.04 -2.59 -24.74
N ILE A 252 -10.59 -3.22 -23.70
CA ILE A 252 -9.91 -3.43 -22.43
C ILE A 252 -10.07 -4.88 -21.98
N LYS A 253 -9.14 -5.36 -21.17
CA LYS A 253 -9.24 -6.66 -20.49
C LYS A 253 -9.02 -6.45 -19.01
N ARG A 254 -9.77 -7.19 -18.19
CA ARG A 254 -9.50 -7.30 -16.75
C ARG A 254 -8.37 -8.31 -16.53
N ARG A 255 -7.34 -7.94 -15.78
CA ARG A 255 -6.21 -8.82 -15.48
C ARG A 255 -6.63 -10.00 -14.60
N ASP A 256 -6.11 -11.16 -14.95
CA ASP A 256 -6.37 -12.43 -14.27
C ASP A 256 -5.73 -12.49 -12.87
N ALA A 257 -6.10 -13.51 -12.09
CA ALA A 257 -5.57 -13.73 -10.76
C ALA A 257 -4.09 -14.16 -10.78
N GLY A 258 -3.36 -13.83 -9.71
CA GLY A 258 -1.98 -14.32 -9.50
C GLY A 258 -0.87 -13.44 -10.08
N ASP A 259 -1.19 -12.31 -10.71
CA ASP A 259 -0.21 -11.34 -11.20
C ASP A 259 -0.41 -9.93 -10.61
N ILE A 260 0.52 -9.02 -10.91
CA ILE A 260 0.40 -7.60 -10.59
C ILE A 260 -0.91 -7.04 -11.15
N TRP A 261 -1.48 -6.09 -10.42
CA TRP A 261 -2.70 -5.38 -10.83
C TRP A 261 -3.89 -6.32 -11.15
N GLN A 262 -3.91 -7.53 -10.56
CA GLN A 262 -5.07 -8.41 -10.61
C GLN A 262 -6.38 -7.64 -10.37
N ASN A 263 -7.39 -7.96 -11.17
CA ASN A 263 -8.72 -7.36 -11.19
C ASN A 263 -8.78 -5.88 -11.60
N LEU A 264 -7.67 -5.29 -12.04
CA LEU A 264 -7.69 -4.00 -12.74
C LEU A 264 -7.82 -4.21 -14.24
N TYR A 265 -8.33 -3.19 -14.91
CA TYR A 265 -8.45 -3.13 -16.36
C TYR A 265 -7.20 -2.54 -17.00
N GLU A 266 -6.90 -3.03 -18.19
CA GLU A 266 -5.81 -2.54 -19.02
C GLU A 266 -6.15 -2.67 -20.50
N PHE A 267 -5.35 -1.98 -21.33
CA PHE A 267 -5.37 -2.18 -22.76
C PHE A 267 -4.78 -3.54 -23.15
N PRO A 268 -5.02 -4.02 -24.38
CA PRO A 268 -4.26 -5.11 -24.96
C PRO A 268 -2.77 -4.98 -24.67
N LEU A 269 -2.21 -6.03 -24.08
CA LEU A 269 -0.82 -6.09 -23.63
C LEU A 269 -0.10 -7.18 -24.41
N ILE A 270 1.04 -6.80 -24.99
CA ILE A 270 2.04 -7.73 -25.50
C ILE A 270 3.24 -7.67 -24.55
N GLU A 271 3.50 -8.75 -23.84
CA GLU A 271 4.65 -8.88 -22.94
C GLU A 271 5.75 -9.73 -23.59
N THR A 272 6.99 -9.27 -23.44
CA THR A 272 8.18 -9.91 -24.02
C THR A 272 9.30 -10.04 -22.98
N GLU A 273 10.26 -10.94 -23.23
CA GLU A 273 11.41 -11.16 -22.34
C GLU A 273 12.39 -9.98 -22.30
N GLN A 274 12.41 -9.19 -23.38
CA GLN A 274 13.25 -8.02 -23.56
C GLN A 274 12.47 -6.89 -24.23
N GLU A 275 13.04 -5.71 -24.26
CA GLU A 275 12.45 -4.55 -24.92
C GLU A 275 12.31 -4.80 -26.43
N VAL A 276 11.18 -4.40 -27.00
CA VAL A 276 10.87 -4.54 -28.44
C VAL A 276 10.66 -3.16 -29.04
N GLY A 277 11.37 -2.91 -30.15
CA GLY A 277 11.29 -1.69 -30.96
C GLY A 277 9.92 -1.43 -31.59
N GLU A 278 9.71 -0.20 -32.06
CA GLU A 278 8.48 0.15 -32.80
C GLU A 278 8.34 -0.66 -34.08
N GLU A 279 9.42 -0.88 -34.83
CA GLU A 279 9.39 -1.64 -36.09
C GLU A 279 9.12 -3.14 -35.87
N GLU A 280 9.63 -3.68 -34.76
CA GLU A 280 9.51 -5.10 -34.42
C GLU A 280 8.11 -5.47 -33.92
N ILE A 281 7.33 -4.51 -33.39
CA ILE A 281 6.01 -4.78 -32.81
C ILE A 281 5.06 -5.42 -33.83
N PHE A 282 5.10 -4.97 -35.09
CA PHE A 282 4.25 -5.48 -36.18
C PHE A 282 4.61 -6.91 -36.59
N SER A 283 5.83 -7.34 -36.27
CA SER A 283 6.31 -8.69 -36.56
C SER A 283 5.96 -9.71 -35.49
N LEU A 284 5.54 -9.26 -34.30
CA LEU A 284 5.19 -10.15 -33.20
C LEU A 284 3.89 -10.93 -33.53
N PRO A 285 3.86 -12.26 -33.30
CA PRO A 285 2.65 -13.06 -33.49
C PRO A 285 1.44 -12.52 -32.71
N ALA A 286 1.66 -12.06 -31.46
CA ALA A 286 0.61 -11.49 -30.62
C ALA A 286 0.00 -10.20 -31.20
N PHE A 287 0.78 -9.37 -31.90
CA PHE A 287 0.25 -8.17 -32.57
C PHE A 287 -0.60 -8.54 -33.78
N ARG A 288 -0.12 -9.50 -34.58
CA ARG A 288 -0.86 -10.01 -35.74
C ARG A 288 -2.15 -10.70 -35.34
N GLU A 289 -2.16 -11.45 -34.24
CA GLU A 289 -3.37 -12.05 -33.68
C GLU A 289 -4.35 -10.99 -33.16
N LEU A 290 -3.85 -9.95 -32.48
CA LEU A 290 -4.67 -8.85 -31.98
C LEU A 290 -5.41 -8.14 -33.12
N VAL A 291 -4.70 -7.76 -34.18
CA VAL A 291 -5.29 -7.02 -35.31
C VAL A 291 -6.01 -7.95 -36.30
N GLY A 292 -5.58 -9.20 -36.45
CA GLY A 292 -6.12 -10.15 -37.43
C GLY A 292 -5.99 -9.62 -38.87
N ASP A 293 -6.99 -9.91 -39.71
CA ASP A 293 -7.06 -9.45 -41.10
C ASP A 293 -7.59 -8.00 -41.25
N ARG A 294 -7.72 -7.27 -40.13
CA ARG A 294 -8.31 -5.92 -40.09
C ARG A 294 -7.33 -4.87 -40.59
N SER A 295 -7.85 -3.85 -41.26
CA SER A 295 -7.02 -2.78 -41.81
C SER A 295 -6.67 -1.75 -40.75
N ILE A 296 -5.38 -1.42 -40.61
CA ILE A 296 -4.92 -0.35 -39.71
C ILE A 296 -4.95 0.99 -40.48
N ARG A 297 -5.81 1.93 -40.05
CA ARG A 297 -5.85 3.31 -40.56
C ARG A 297 -4.70 4.17 -40.02
N MET A 298 -4.36 3.97 -38.76
CA MET A 298 -3.34 4.76 -38.07
C MET A 298 -2.58 3.90 -37.07
N PHE A 299 -1.28 4.14 -37.00
CA PHE A 299 -0.43 3.71 -35.90
C PHE A 299 0.36 4.91 -35.40
N ARG A 300 0.43 5.10 -34.08
CA ARG A 300 1.34 6.10 -33.48
C ARG A 300 1.84 5.68 -32.11
N VAL A 301 3.03 6.14 -31.76
CA VAL A 301 3.56 6.06 -30.40
C VAL A 301 2.86 7.09 -29.52
N VAL A 302 2.14 6.62 -28.50
CA VAL A 302 1.47 7.45 -27.47
C VAL A 302 2.46 7.80 -26.37
N SER A 303 3.25 6.81 -25.99
CA SER A 303 4.35 6.95 -25.05
C SER A 303 5.46 6.01 -25.51
N PRO A 304 6.70 6.51 -25.64
CA PRO A 304 7.86 5.65 -25.85
C PRO A 304 8.09 4.87 -24.55
N GLU A 305 9.30 4.81 -24.00
CA GLU A 305 9.53 4.07 -22.77
C GLU A 305 9.09 4.82 -21.50
N VAL A 306 8.37 4.10 -20.64
CA VAL A 306 8.05 4.50 -19.27
C VAL A 306 8.53 3.42 -18.32
N LYS A 307 9.54 3.76 -17.51
CA LYS A 307 9.95 2.95 -16.37
C LYS A 307 8.96 3.13 -15.21
N HIS A 308 8.26 2.07 -14.84
CA HIS A 308 7.34 2.02 -13.72
C HIS A 308 7.84 1.04 -12.65
N VAL A 309 8.17 1.55 -11.47
CA VAL A 309 8.83 0.77 -10.41
C VAL A 309 7.81 0.28 -9.39
N LEU A 310 7.75 -1.04 -9.19
CA LEU A 310 7.08 -1.74 -8.10
C LEU A 310 8.13 -2.28 -7.12
N SER A 311 7.71 -2.73 -5.93
CA SER A 311 8.67 -3.22 -4.91
C SER A 311 9.49 -4.44 -5.32
N HIS A 312 8.93 -5.28 -6.18
CA HIS A 312 9.54 -6.55 -6.62
C HIS A 312 9.66 -6.66 -8.15
N ARG A 313 9.22 -5.62 -8.88
CA ARG A 313 9.28 -5.57 -10.35
C ARG A 313 9.64 -4.19 -10.83
N VAL A 314 10.33 -4.10 -11.95
CA VAL A 314 10.42 -2.88 -12.75
C VAL A 314 9.76 -3.17 -14.08
N ILE A 315 8.82 -2.32 -14.47
CA ILE A 315 8.08 -2.47 -15.71
C ILE A 315 8.58 -1.43 -16.68
N HIS A 316 9.09 -1.88 -17.82
CA HIS A 316 9.49 -1.06 -18.96
C HIS A 316 8.32 -1.07 -19.93
N ALA A 317 7.49 -0.03 -19.88
CA ALA A 317 6.24 0.02 -20.62
C ALA A 317 6.29 1.01 -21.78
N ARG A 318 5.77 0.59 -22.92
CA ARG A 318 5.49 1.42 -24.09
C ARG A 318 4.00 1.43 -24.36
N CYS A 319 3.49 2.49 -24.99
CA CYS A 319 2.10 2.58 -25.38
C CYS A 319 1.96 3.07 -26.82
N TYR A 320 1.22 2.33 -27.61
CA TYR A 320 0.91 2.61 -29.01
C TYR A 320 -0.60 2.78 -29.17
N GLU A 321 -1.01 3.63 -30.11
CA GLU A 321 -2.40 3.72 -30.55
C GLU A 321 -2.52 3.12 -31.95
N VAL A 322 -3.50 2.24 -32.11
CA VAL A 322 -3.86 1.58 -33.37
C VAL A 322 -5.30 1.91 -33.67
N GLU A 323 -5.55 2.60 -34.77
CA GLU A 323 -6.89 2.83 -35.27
C GLU A 323 -7.23 1.81 -36.36
N LEU A 324 -8.28 1.02 -36.14
CA LEU A 324 -8.80 0.07 -37.11
C LEU A 324 -9.74 0.78 -38.09
N ALA A 325 -9.81 0.27 -39.32
CA ALA A 325 -10.74 0.77 -40.31
C ALA A 325 -12.19 0.33 -40.05
N GLU A 326 -12.33 -0.84 -39.44
CA GLU A 326 -13.57 -1.52 -39.12
C GLU A 326 -14.08 -1.04 -37.75
N GLU A 327 -15.08 -0.16 -37.74
CA GLU A 327 -15.59 0.46 -36.50
C GLU A 327 -16.37 -0.52 -35.63
N ASP A 328 -16.91 -1.59 -36.22
CA ASP A 328 -17.63 -2.70 -35.59
C ASP A 328 -16.70 -3.86 -35.18
N ALA A 329 -15.38 -3.65 -35.21
CA ALA A 329 -14.41 -4.66 -34.82
C ALA A 329 -14.71 -5.28 -33.44
N VAL A 330 -14.47 -6.58 -33.33
CA VAL A 330 -14.53 -7.34 -32.08
C VAL A 330 -13.18 -8.01 -31.87
N LEU A 331 -12.54 -7.76 -30.74
CA LEU A 331 -11.28 -8.41 -30.36
C LEU A 331 -11.56 -9.51 -29.34
N SER A 332 -11.24 -10.76 -29.70
CA SER A 332 -11.47 -11.91 -28.82
C SER A 332 -10.72 -11.74 -27.50
N GLY A 333 -11.39 -12.03 -26.38
CA GLY A 333 -10.80 -11.88 -25.03
C GLY A 333 -10.77 -10.45 -24.50
N PHE A 334 -11.30 -9.47 -25.24
CA PHE A 334 -11.41 -8.08 -24.81
C PHE A 334 -12.85 -7.60 -24.75
N GLN A 335 -13.14 -6.76 -23.75
CA GLN A 335 -14.39 -6.03 -23.63
C GLN A 335 -14.33 -4.77 -24.50
N ARG A 336 -15.26 -4.65 -25.44
CA ARG A 336 -15.47 -3.43 -26.24
C ARG A 336 -16.25 -2.41 -25.40
N VAL A 337 -15.72 -1.21 -25.24
CA VAL A 337 -16.30 -0.12 -24.42
C VAL A 337 -16.28 1.20 -25.18
N LEU A 338 -17.17 2.12 -24.82
CA LEU A 338 -17.10 3.49 -25.30
C LEU A 338 -15.82 4.16 -24.75
N ILE A 339 -15.14 4.95 -25.58
CA ILE A 339 -13.94 5.68 -25.17
C ILE A 339 -14.25 6.60 -23.97
N ASP A 340 -15.40 7.26 -24.00
CA ASP A 340 -15.84 8.15 -22.93
C ASP A 340 -16.10 7.40 -21.61
N ASP A 341 -16.32 6.08 -21.64
CA ASP A 341 -16.55 5.27 -20.45
C ASP A 341 -15.26 4.72 -19.82
N LEU A 342 -14.09 4.91 -20.43
CA LEU A 342 -12.81 4.42 -19.90
C LEU A 342 -12.55 4.87 -18.45
N HIS A 343 -12.99 6.07 -18.09
CA HIS A 343 -12.82 6.62 -16.75
C HIS A 343 -13.60 5.84 -15.67
N LYS A 344 -14.59 5.02 -16.04
CA LYS A 344 -15.39 4.21 -15.10
C LYS A 344 -14.63 2.97 -14.62
N PHE A 345 -13.68 2.48 -15.40
CA PHE A 345 -12.94 1.25 -15.06
C PHE A 345 -11.78 1.55 -14.12
N PRO A 346 -11.52 0.70 -13.11
CA PRO A 346 -10.36 0.83 -12.24
C PRO A 346 -9.10 0.34 -12.97
N VAL A 347 -8.08 1.19 -13.05
CA VAL A 347 -6.85 0.92 -13.81
C VAL A 347 -5.60 1.19 -12.97
N SER A 348 -4.46 0.63 -13.38
CA SER A 348 -3.18 0.94 -12.70
C SER A 348 -2.77 2.41 -12.92
N ARG A 349 -1.86 2.94 -12.10
CA ARG A 349 -1.29 4.29 -12.31
C ARG A 349 -0.61 4.43 -13.68
N LEU A 350 -0.04 3.33 -14.18
CA LEU A 350 0.60 3.29 -15.49
C LEU A 350 -0.43 3.49 -16.61
N ILE A 351 -1.53 2.74 -16.58
CA ILE A 351 -2.62 2.86 -17.57
C ILE A 351 -3.30 4.24 -17.46
N SER A 352 -3.55 4.73 -16.25
CA SER A 352 -4.12 6.07 -16.03
C SER A 352 -3.22 7.18 -16.61
N ARG A 353 -1.89 7.00 -16.60
CA ARG A 353 -0.96 7.91 -17.27
C ARG A 353 -1.15 7.88 -18.78
N PHE A 354 -1.29 6.70 -19.38
CA PHE A 354 -1.53 6.58 -20.83
C PHE A 354 -2.88 7.20 -21.23
N PHE A 355 -3.95 7.02 -20.45
CA PHE A 355 -5.24 7.68 -20.69
C PHE A 355 -5.07 9.21 -20.81
N SER A 356 -4.28 9.79 -19.89
CA SER A 356 -4.04 11.24 -19.88
C SER A 356 -3.25 11.73 -21.10
N LEU A 357 -2.45 10.88 -21.73
CA LEU A 357 -1.71 11.20 -22.95
C LEU A 357 -2.59 11.04 -24.20
N LEU A 358 -3.44 10.01 -24.23
CA LEU A 358 -4.41 9.77 -25.30
C LEU A 358 -5.42 10.92 -25.46
N LEU A 359 -5.86 11.50 -24.32
CA LEU A 359 -6.83 12.60 -24.28
C LEU A 359 -6.21 13.98 -24.56
N LYS A 360 -4.88 14.10 -24.61
CA LYS A 360 -4.20 15.34 -25.00
C LYS A 360 -3.95 15.29 -26.51
N PRO A 361 -4.61 16.12 -27.33
CA PRO A 361 -4.21 16.27 -28.72
C PRO A 361 -2.78 16.80 -28.71
N ASN A 362 -1.89 16.17 -29.46
CA ASN A 362 -0.51 16.58 -29.65
C ASN A 362 -0.39 18.11 -29.81
N TYR A 363 0.13 18.80 -28.80
CA TYR A 363 0.92 20.00 -29.06
C TYR A 363 2.19 19.51 -29.76
N LYS A 364 2.12 19.45 -31.09
CA LYS A 364 3.31 19.33 -31.93
C LYS A 364 4.25 20.48 -31.55
N LYS A 365 5.51 20.14 -31.27
CA LYS A 365 6.62 21.03 -31.63
C LYS A 365 6.91 20.85 -33.10
#